data_AF-A0AAU7UCG4-F1
#
_entry.id   AF-A0AAU7UCG4-F1
#
_cell.length_a   1.000
_cell.length_b   1.000
_cell.length_c   1.000
_cell.angle_alpha   90.00
_cell.angle_beta   90.00
_cell.angle_gamma   90.00
#
_symmetry.space_group_name_H-M   'P 1'
#
loop_
_entity.id
_entity.type
_entity.pdbx_description
1 polymer ?
#
loop_
_entity_poly.entity_id
_entity_poly.type
_entity_poly.pdbx_seq_one_letter_code
_entity_poly.pdbx_strand_id
1 'polypeptide(L)'
;MNHRMMIALSLALLTPALAAPNSVSYGGVHTTLDTQQRADRTYLDAQAFVKAFRTSLNVKALPSTVSINGRPYAEVNSLAKALGLTVAVSRGTLVFAKVSGPAVMGTAQRPGDAARPGQEYTVGRQNPMNFILRGAEFSVGRANVGGGSVIPTREQKLLIVHYTLHNPQQQDLLVRSDQLKLTAVDAQDVNHDAEDALSREGQTTPLELQLKPGQRIDVVTAILVPATGPVPKLIVQPLGDDHPAVLRYDLRGVVKPLPAALSTPNDPVTAPAVIPAALGTTLPLGYFDAQVKGVTYTRDTLTAFAAPEDGQQVAVVALTLKNAGSKSQFYRGDVFPAEVTLDNGERVKFTDVMVRADRNADAEGELRPGEQLSVRLLGLIPDGRTVASVTLSENVSALDGLTHAFTVRVK
;
A
#
# COMPACT_ATOMS: atom_id res chain seq x y z
N MET A 1 -0.80 25.93 -10.48
CA MET A 1 0.49 25.94 -11.20
C MET A 1 1.37 24.84 -10.59
N ASN A 2 1.88 23.88 -11.36
CA ASN A 2 2.64 22.74 -10.78
C ASN A 2 3.99 23.22 -10.19
N HIS A 3 4.40 22.67 -9.05
CA HIS A 3 5.60 23.02 -8.29
C HIS A 3 6.89 22.97 -9.15
N ARG A 4 7.01 21.98 -10.05
CA ARG A 4 8.16 21.86 -10.97
C ARG A 4 8.26 23.03 -11.96
N MET A 5 7.14 23.60 -12.39
CA MET A 5 7.12 24.75 -13.29
C MET A 5 7.51 26.05 -12.57
N MET A 6 7.08 26.22 -11.32
CA MET A 6 7.51 27.34 -10.47
C MET A 6 9.03 27.34 -10.29
N ILE A 7 9.63 26.17 -10.08
CA ILE A 7 11.09 26.04 -9.93
C ILE A 7 11.81 26.41 -11.24
N ALA A 8 11.42 25.83 -12.38
CA ALA A 8 12.05 26.13 -13.67
C ALA A 8 11.93 27.62 -14.06
N LEU A 9 10.76 28.22 -13.83
CA LEU A 9 10.52 29.64 -14.06
C LEU A 9 11.32 30.53 -13.08
N SER A 10 11.47 30.08 -11.83
CA SER A 10 12.25 30.81 -10.82
C SER A 10 13.73 30.82 -11.17
N LEU A 11 14.30 29.67 -11.53
CA LEU A 11 15.71 29.58 -11.94
C LEU A 11 16.00 30.43 -13.18
N ALA A 12 15.07 30.47 -14.15
CA ALA A 12 15.20 31.29 -15.36
C ALA A 12 15.20 32.80 -15.09
N LEU A 13 14.59 33.24 -13.98
CA LEU A 13 14.36 34.64 -13.65
C LEU A 13 15.25 35.16 -12.51
N LEU A 14 15.99 34.27 -11.83
CA LEU A 14 16.93 34.60 -10.75
C LEU A 14 18.32 35.04 -11.24
N THR A 15 18.59 35.03 -12.55
CA THR A 15 19.86 35.52 -13.10
C THR A 15 19.85 37.04 -13.26
N PRO A 16 20.96 37.73 -12.95
CA PRO A 16 21.02 39.18 -13.06
C PRO A 16 20.83 39.61 -14.51
N ALA A 17 20.10 40.70 -14.73
CA ALA A 17 19.72 41.22 -16.06
C ALA A 17 20.89 41.65 -16.98
N LEU A 18 22.14 41.37 -16.58
CA LEU A 18 23.39 41.61 -17.31
C LEU A 18 24.12 40.30 -17.68
N ALA A 19 23.56 39.13 -17.35
CA ALA A 19 24.16 37.84 -17.66
C ALA A 19 23.78 37.33 -19.06
N ALA A 20 24.63 36.47 -19.62
CA ALA A 20 24.43 35.83 -20.91
C ALA A 20 23.06 35.11 -21.02
N PRO A 21 22.55 34.91 -22.24
CA PRO A 21 21.27 34.23 -22.48
C PRO A 21 21.21 32.87 -21.75
N ASN A 22 20.11 32.58 -21.05
CA ASN A 22 20.00 31.38 -20.22
C ASN A 22 19.22 30.28 -20.93
N SER A 23 19.81 29.09 -21.04
CA SER A 23 19.10 27.92 -21.55
C SER A 23 18.11 27.38 -20.52
N VAL A 24 16.87 27.18 -20.93
CA VAL A 24 15.78 26.64 -20.10
C VAL A 24 15.20 25.42 -20.80
N SER A 25 14.99 24.35 -20.03
CA SER A 25 14.29 23.15 -20.48
C SER A 25 13.05 22.93 -19.63
N TYR A 26 11.89 22.82 -20.27
CA TYR A 26 10.65 22.48 -19.60
C TYR A 26 9.73 21.70 -20.54
N GLY A 27 9.15 20.60 -20.05
CA GLY A 27 8.28 19.73 -20.86
C GLY A 27 8.96 19.16 -22.11
N GLY A 28 10.29 18.99 -22.10
CA GLY A 28 11.08 18.53 -23.27
C GLY A 28 11.41 19.62 -24.29
N VAL A 29 10.97 20.87 -24.08
CA VAL A 29 11.30 22.01 -24.94
C VAL A 29 12.53 22.73 -24.38
N HIS A 30 13.59 22.80 -25.19
CA HIS A 30 14.79 23.58 -24.90
C HIS A 30 14.76 24.92 -25.65
N THR A 31 14.89 26.03 -24.92
CA THR A 31 15.01 27.36 -25.52
C THR A 31 15.98 28.22 -24.71
N THR A 32 16.43 29.31 -25.30
CA THR A 32 17.24 30.31 -24.59
C THR A 32 16.37 31.52 -24.28
N LEU A 33 16.26 31.89 -23.01
CA LEU A 33 15.58 33.10 -22.58
C LEU A 33 16.58 34.24 -22.49
N ASP A 34 16.25 35.33 -23.18
CA ASP A 34 17.00 36.59 -23.16
C ASP A 34 16.24 37.59 -22.28
N THR A 35 16.99 38.32 -21.44
CA THR A 35 16.47 39.38 -20.58
C THR A 35 17.17 40.69 -20.91
N GLN A 36 16.41 41.78 -20.92
CA GLN A 36 16.91 43.11 -21.22
C GLN A 36 16.48 44.07 -20.12
N GLN A 37 17.43 44.82 -19.55
CA GLN A 37 17.12 45.89 -18.62
C GLN A 37 17.08 47.23 -19.35
N ARG A 38 15.98 47.96 -19.24
CA ARG A 38 15.86 49.33 -19.76
C ARG A 38 15.28 50.21 -18.68
N ALA A 39 16.05 51.21 -18.26
CA ALA A 39 15.76 52.02 -17.08
C ALA A 39 15.51 51.14 -15.84
N ASP A 40 14.39 51.32 -15.16
CA ASP A 40 13.96 50.60 -13.97
C ASP A 40 13.16 49.32 -14.27
N ARG A 41 13.03 48.94 -15.54
CA ARG A 41 12.20 47.81 -15.98
C ARG A 41 13.03 46.67 -16.55
N THR A 42 12.58 45.45 -16.27
CA THR A 42 13.14 44.21 -16.82
C THR A 42 12.18 43.64 -17.84
N TYR A 43 12.73 43.25 -18.99
CA TYR A 43 12.01 42.73 -20.14
C TYR A 43 12.50 41.32 -20.45
N LEU A 44 11.60 40.42 -20.82
CA LEU A 44 11.88 39.03 -21.17
C LEU A 44 11.45 38.74 -22.61
N ASP A 45 12.25 38.00 -23.37
CA ASP A 45 11.91 37.59 -24.74
C ASP A 45 10.58 36.83 -24.73
N ALA A 46 9.55 37.47 -25.28
CA ALA A 46 8.17 36.98 -25.20
C ALA A 46 7.98 35.73 -26.07
N GLN A 47 8.70 35.61 -27.18
CA GLN A 47 8.60 34.46 -28.08
C GLN A 47 9.26 33.23 -27.46
N ALA A 48 10.47 33.39 -26.91
CA ALA A 48 11.16 32.30 -26.23
C ALA A 48 10.37 31.84 -24.98
N PHE A 49 9.81 32.79 -24.22
CA PHE A 49 8.95 32.48 -23.08
C PHE A 49 7.71 31.65 -23.47
N VAL A 50 6.97 32.09 -24.48
CA VAL A 50 5.83 31.32 -24.98
C VAL A 50 6.29 29.95 -25.47
N LYS A 51 7.38 29.86 -26.23
CA LYS A 51 7.88 28.58 -26.72
C LYS A 51 8.16 27.58 -25.59
N ALA A 52 8.79 28.02 -24.50
CA ALA A 52 9.08 27.15 -23.35
C ALA A 52 7.83 26.75 -22.55
N PHE A 53 6.82 27.61 -22.45
CA PHE A 53 5.78 27.47 -21.42
C PHE A 53 4.33 27.44 -21.94
N ARG A 54 4.09 27.60 -23.25
CA ARG A 54 2.74 27.71 -23.85
C ARG A 54 1.82 26.54 -23.52
N THR A 55 2.33 25.32 -23.48
CA THR A 55 1.51 24.11 -23.18
C THR A 55 1.09 24.02 -21.72
N SER A 56 1.71 24.79 -20.82
CA SER A 56 1.49 24.69 -19.37
C SER A 56 0.94 25.96 -18.73
N LEU A 57 0.87 27.06 -19.48
CA LEU A 57 0.33 28.32 -19.03
C LEU A 57 -1.05 28.54 -19.66
N ASN A 58 -2.09 28.64 -18.83
CA ASN A 58 -3.45 28.98 -19.26
C ASN A 58 -3.59 30.50 -19.52
N VAL A 59 -2.67 31.07 -20.30
CA VAL A 59 -2.57 32.50 -20.56
C VAL A 59 -3.30 32.80 -21.85
N LYS A 60 -4.49 33.40 -21.74
CA LYS A 60 -5.33 33.75 -22.89
C LYS A 60 -4.69 34.81 -23.81
N ALA A 61 -3.87 35.70 -23.25
CA ALA A 61 -3.11 36.70 -24.00
C ALA A 61 -1.86 37.11 -23.21
N LEU A 62 -0.72 37.28 -23.90
CA LEU A 62 0.45 37.91 -23.31
C LEU A 62 0.17 39.40 -23.04
N PRO A 63 0.82 40.02 -22.05
CA PRO A 63 0.80 41.47 -21.90
C PRO A 63 1.39 42.15 -23.15
N SER A 64 1.17 43.46 -23.27
CA SER A 64 1.75 44.26 -24.36
C SER A 64 3.28 44.10 -24.41
N THR A 65 3.81 43.91 -25.61
CA THR A 65 5.24 43.73 -25.84
C THR A 65 5.86 45.01 -26.39
N VAL A 66 7.16 45.19 -26.14
CA VAL A 66 7.98 46.25 -26.73
C VAL A 66 9.00 45.61 -27.66
N SER A 67 9.22 46.20 -28.84
CA SER A 67 10.26 45.75 -29.76
C SER A 67 11.62 46.28 -29.33
N ILE A 68 12.56 45.39 -29.05
CA ILE A 68 13.95 45.69 -28.72
C ILE A 68 14.82 44.95 -29.75
N ASN A 69 15.57 45.70 -30.56
CA ASN A 69 16.40 45.15 -31.65
C ASN A 69 15.61 44.22 -32.60
N GLY A 70 14.34 44.55 -32.88
CA GLY A 70 13.47 43.76 -33.76
C GLY A 70 12.83 42.52 -33.12
N ARG A 71 13.07 42.25 -31.82
CA ARG A 71 12.44 41.14 -31.09
C ARG A 71 11.42 41.63 -30.07
N PRO A 72 10.29 40.93 -29.89
CA PRO A 72 9.27 41.34 -28.92
C PRO A 72 9.65 40.90 -27.50
N TYR A 73 9.65 41.85 -26.56
CA TYR A 73 9.84 41.56 -25.14
C TYR A 73 8.63 41.95 -24.31
N ALA A 74 8.28 41.12 -23.33
CA ALA A 74 7.25 41.41 -22.34
C ALA A 74 7.90 41.98 -21.07
N GLU A 75 7.30 43.01 -20.48
CA GLU A 75 7.74 43.54 -19.20
C GLU A 75 7.41 42.53 -18.08
N VAL A 76 8.39 42.20 -17.25
CA VAL A 76 8.29 41.05 -16.33
C VAL A 76 7.19 41.23 -15.29
N ASN A 77 6.96 42.44 -14.75
CA ASN A 77 5.91 42.63 -13.75
C ASN A 77 4.52 42.49 -14.37
N SER A 78 4.33 42.99 -15.59
CA SER A 78 3.10 42.80 -16.36
C SER A 78 2.86 41.32 -16.67
N LEU A 79 3.92 40.57 -17.02
CA LEU A 79 3.84 39.13 -17.23
C LEU A 79 3.49 38.39 -15.93
N ALA A 80 4.17 38.70 -14.83
CA ALA A 80 3.88 38.14 -13.51
C ALA A 80 2.42 38.39 -13.09
N LYS A 81 1.93 39.62 -13.27
CA LYS A 81 0.54 39.98 -12.99
C LYS A 81 -0.44 39.19 -13.86
N ALA A 82 -0.17 39.03 -15.15
CA ALA A 82 -0.99 38.21 -16.04
C ALA A 82 -1.02 36.72 -15.64
N LEU A 83 0.03 36.23 -14.97
CA LEU A 83 0.13 34.88 -14.44
C LEU A 83 -0.45 34.72 -13.03
N GLY A 84 -0.95 35.80 -12.41
CA GLY A 84 -1.40 35.79 -11.02
C GLY A 84 -0.26 35.60 -10.01
N LEU A 85 0.96 35.98 -10.38
CA LEU A 85 2.15 35.89 -9.54
C LEU A 85 2.48 37.26 -8.94
N THR A 86 2.91 37.27 -7.68
CA THR A 86 3.52 38.45 -7.06
C THR A 86 5.04 38.31 -7.13
N VAL A 87 5.67 39.15 -7.94
CA VAL A 87 7.13 39.16 -8.11
C VAL A 87 7.66 40.48 -7.56
N ALA A 88 8.69 40.41 -6.72
CA ALA A 88 9.41 41.58 -6.25
C ALA A 88 10.78 41.62 -6.96
N VAL A 89 11.18 42.78 -7.46
CA VAL A 89 12.53 42.98 -8.00
C VAL A 89 13.40 43.58 -6.91
N SER A 90 14.43 42.85 -6.47
CA SER A 90 15.41 43.37 -5.51
C SER A 90 16.80 43.34 -6.15
N ARG A 91 17.39 44.52 -6.37
CA ARG A 91 18.74 44.70 -6.96
C ARG A 91 18.95 43.99 -8.31
N GLY A 92 17.93 44.00 -9.18
CA GLY A 92 18.01 43.37 -10.51
C GLY A 92 17.84 41.86 -10.51
N THR A 93 17.48 41.27 -9.37
CA THR A 93 17.09 39.86 -9.23
C THR A 93 15.60 39.75 -8.93
N LEU A 94 14.91 38.87 -9.65
CA LEU A 94 13.49 38.60 -9.42
C LEU A 94 13.34 37.64 -8.24
N VAL A 95 12.74 38.12 -7.17
CA VAL A 95 12.41 37.33 -5.99
C VAL A 95 10.92 37.04 -6.03
N PHE A 96 10.55 35.77 -6.15
CA PHE A 96 9.16 35.34 -6.00
C PHE A 96 8.79 35.48 -4.53
N ALA A 97 7.88 36.41 -4.22
CA ALA A 97 7.28 36.42 -2.91
C ALA A 97 6.51 35.12 -2.76
N LYS A 98 6.82 34.33 -1.72
CA LYS A 98 6.00 33.18 -1.32
C LYS A 98 4.56 33.69 -1.23
N VAL A 99 3.70 33.28 -2.15
CA VAL A 99 2.27 33.57 -2.07
C VAL A 99 1.87 33.11 -0.68
N SER A 100 1.44 34.04 0.19
CA SER A 100 0.85 33.66 1.47
C SER A 100 -0.36 32.82 1.08
N GLY A 101 -0.23 31.49 1.21
CA GLY A 101 -1.37 30.61 1.06
C GLY A 101 -2.49 31.11 1.98
N PRO A 102 -3.76 30.80 1.67
CA PRO A 102 -4.85 31.07 2.60
C PRO A 102 -4.40 30.67 4.00
N ALA A 103 -4.65 31.54 5.00
CA ALA A 103 -4.28 31.29 6.38
C ALA A 103 -4.77 29.89 6.74
N VAL A 104 -3.83 28.95 6.84
CA VAL A 104 -4.13 27.59 7.28
C VAL A 104 -4.55 27.77 8.72
N MET A 105 -5.84 27.69 9.00
CA MET A 105 -6.34 27.59 10.37
C MET A 105 -5.70 26.32 10.94
N GLY A 106 -4.59 26.48 11.66
CA GLY A 106 -3.93 25.37 12.31
C GLY A 106 -4.92 24.78 13.29
N THR A 107 -5.40 23.56 13.00
CA THR A 107 -6.10 22.79 14.01
C THR A 107 -5.06 22.44 15.06
N ALA A 108 -5.23 22.97 16.27
CA ALA A 108 -4.40 22.56 17.39
C ALA A 108 -4.43 21.03 17.48
N GLN A 109 -3.26 20.40 17.54
CA GLN A 109 -3.16 18.96 17.67
C GLN A 109 -4.00 18.53 18.89
N ARG A 110 -4.91 17.56 18.70
CA ARG A 110 -5.76 17.08 19.80
C ARG A 110 -4.88 16.70 21.00
N PRO A 111 -5.20 17.16 22.22
CA PRO A 111 -4.44 16.78 23.41
C PRO A 111 -4.38 15.24 23.50
N GLY A 112 -3.22 14.71 23.83
CA GLY A 112 -3.06 13.28 24.05
C GLY A 112 -1.65 12.93 24.44
N ASP A 113 -1.52 11.86 25.21
CA ASP A 113 -0.29 11.49 25.88
C ASP A 113 0.64 10.72 24.95
N ALA A 114 1.95 10.98 25.10
CA ALA A 114 2.99 10.16 24.51
C ALA A 114 3.07 8.84 25.28
N ALA A 115 2.41 7.81 24.74
CA ALA A 115 2.25 6.53 25.39
C ALA A 115 3.43 5.59 25.10
N ARG A 116 3.75 4.70 26.04
CA ARG A 116 4.87 3.74 25.97
C ARG A 116 4.34 2.30 25.98
N PRO A 117 4.88 1.39 25.14
CA PRO A 117 4.56 -0.03 25.23
C PRO A 117 4.82 -0.59 26.64
N GLY A 118 3.95 -1.48 27.10
CA GLY A 118 4.00 -2.11 28.43
C GLY A 118 3.49 -1.24 29.59
N GLN A 119 3.24 0.06 29.36
CA GLN A 119 2.68 0.96 30.37
C GLN A 119 1.14 1.00 30.28
N GLU A 120 0.49 1.03 31.43
CA GLU A 120 -0.96 1.14 31.57
C GLU A 120 -1.41 2.60 31.51
N TYR A 121 -2.42 2.86 30.68
CA TYR A 121 -3.05 4.17 30.51
C TYR A 121 -4.57 4.03 30.60
N THR A 122 -5.25 4.97 31.27
CA THR A 122 -6.71 5.02 31.27
C THR A 122 -7.21 5.82 30.08
N VAL A 123 -8.08 5.23 29.28
CA VAL A 123 -8.79 5.87 28.17
C VAL A 123 -10.29 5.90 28.46
N GLY A 124 -10.99 6.88 27.88
CA GLY A 124 -12.42 7.07 28.09
C GLY A 124 -12.73 7.92 29.32
N ARG A 125 -13.67 8.87 29.20
CA ARG A 125 -14.18 9.66 30.34
C ARG A 125 -15.46 9.07 30.92
N GLN A 126 -16.43 8.76 30.05
CA GLN A 126 -17.72 8.23 30.49
C GLN A 126 -17.62 6.75 30.87
N ASN A 127 -16.81 5.99 30.12
CA ASN A 127 -16.55 4.57 30.37
C ASN A 127 -15.04 4.33 30.45
N PRO A 128 -14.37 4.67 31.58
CA PRO A 128 -12.93 4.51 31.71
C PRO A 128 -12.50 3.04 31.58
N MET A 129 -11.46 2.81 30.80
CA MET A 129 -10.85 1.50 30.59
C MET A 129 -9.33 1.65 30.56
N ASN A 130 -8.63 0.73 31.20
CA ASN A 130 -7.17 0.69 31.16
C ASN A 130 -6.70 -0.07 29.92
N PHE A 131 -5.76 0.52 29.18
CA PHE A 131 -5.17 0.00 27.96
C PHE A 131 -3.66 -0.18 28.15
N ILE A 132 -3.14 -1.34 27.76
CA ILE A 132 -1.71 -1.66 27.77
C ILE A 132 -1.32 -2.20 26.40
N LEU A 133 -0.54 -1.45 25.61
CA LEU A 133 0.06 -1.98 24.37
C LEU A 133 1.14 -2.99 24.74
N ARG A 134 0.94 -4.27 24.46
CA ARG A 134 1.92 -5.32 24.75
C ARG A 134 2.97 -5.45 23.67
N GLY A 135 2.56 -5.29 22.41
CA GLY A 135 3.44 -5.39 21.26
C GLY A 135 2.67 -5.33 19.95
N ALA A 136 3.43 -5.36 18.86
CA ALA A 136 2.86 -5.49 17.52
C ALA A 136 3.83 -6.27 16.62
N GLU A 137 3.31 -6.92 15.58
CA GLU A 137 4.10 -7.63 14.59
C GLU A 137 3.56 -7.46 13.18
N PHE A 138 4.44 -7.56 12.19
CA PHE A 138 4.04 -7.59 10.78
C PHE A 138 3.73 -9.01 10.32
N SER A 139 2.74 -9.15 9.43
CA SER A 139 2.41 -10.40 8.75
C SER A 139 2.00 -10.16 7.29
N VAL A 140 2.39 -11.06 6.40
CA VAL A 140 1.87 -11.14 5.02
C VAL A 140 0.74 -12.16 4.88
N GLY A 141 0.51 -12.98 5.93
CA GLY A 141 -0.60 -13.91 6.00
C GLY A 141 -1.82 -13.28 6.67
N ARG A 142 -2.96 -13.98 6.58
CA ARG A 142 -4.22 -13.58 7.20
C ARG A 142 -4.14 -13.48 8.73
N ALA A 143 -5.02 -12.66 9.32
CA ALA A 143 -5.30 -12.67 10.76
C ALA A 143 -6.78 -13.03 10.99
N ASN A 144 -7.04 -14.08 11.77
CA ASN A 144 -8.41 -14.49 12.10
C ASN A 144 -8.86 -13.80 13.39
N VAL A 145 -9.55 -12.67 13.25
CA VAL A 145 -10.05 -11.82 14.35
C VAL A 145 -11.49 -11.41 14.10
N GLY A 146 -12.26 -11.15 15.15
CA GLY A 146 -13.62 -10.61 15.04
C GLY A 146 -14.63 -11.54 14.34
N GLY A 147 -14.42 -12.86 14.34
CA GLY A 147 -15.23 -13.83 13.60
C GLY A 147 -14.93 -13.89 12.10
N GLY A 148 -13.99 -13.08 11.61
CA GLY A 148 -13.58 -12.99 10.21
C GLY A 148 -12.10 -13.29 10.00
N SER A 149 -11.64 -13.03 8.77
CA SER A 149 -10.24 -13.07 8.39
C SER A 149 -9.89 -11.73 7.72
N VAL A 150 -8.92 -11.02 8.29
CA VAL A 150 -8.31 -9.84 7.68
C VAL A 150 -7.18 -10.34 6.78
N ILE A 151 -7.23 -10.00 5.49
CA ILE A 151 -6.33 -10.56 4.47
C ILE A 151 -5.65 -9.41 3.72
N PRO A 152 -4.31 -9.33 3.74
CA PRO A 152 -3.60 -8.31 2.97
C PRO A 152 -3.58 -8.67 1.48
N THR A 153 -3.78 -7.67 0.63
CA THR A 153 -3.41 -7.76 -0.79
C THR A 153 -1.89 -7.70 -0.95
N ARG A 154 -1.35 -7.97 -2.13
CA ARG A 154 0.09 -7.86 -2.43
C ARG A 154 0.71 -6.47 -2.19
N GLU A 155 -0.11 -5.43 -2.10
CA GLU A 155 0.30 -4.04 -1.87
C GLU A 155 0.20 -3.65 -0.39
N GLN A 156 -0.25 -4.58 0.44
CA GLN A 156 -0.48 -4.42 1.86
C GLN A 156 0.32 -5.44 2.67
N LYS A 157 0.38 -5.23 3.97
CA LYS A 157 0.72 -6.22 4.99
C LYS A 157 -0.17 -5.95 6.20
N LEU A 158 -0.24 -6.89 7.14
CA LEU A 158 -0.93 -6.67 8.41
C LEU A 158 0.05 -6.11 9.44
N LEU A 159 -0.39 -5.12 10.20
CA LEU A 159 0.10 -4.82 11.53
C LEU A 159 -0.84 -5.50 12.54
N ILE A 160 -0.39 -6.58 13.17
CA ILE A 160 -1.12 -7.28 14.23
C ILE A 160 -0.76 -6.59 15.56
N VAL A 161 -1.77 -6.11 16.28
CA VAL A 161 -1.59 -5.35 17.52
C VAL A 161 -2.09 -6.19 18.70
N HIS A 162 -1.21 -6.43 19.67
CA HIS A 162 -1.51 -7.17 20.89
C HIS A 162 -1.58 -6.20 22.09
N TYR A 163 -2.68 -6.24 22.82
CA TYR A 163 -2.88 -5.34 23.95
C TYR A 163 -3.72 -5.99 25.06
N THR A 164 -3.68 -5.40 26.25
CA THR A 164 -4.52 -5.79 27.38
C THR A 164 -5.54 -4.68 27.64
N LEU A 165 -6.78 -5.09 27.85
CA LEU A 165 -7.84 -4.25 28.41
C LEU A 165 -8.06 -4.65 29.87
N HIS A 166 -8.25 -3.66 30.72
CA HIS A 166 -8.48 -3.84 32.15
C HIS A 166 -9.63 -2.94 32.58
N ASN A 167 -10.56 -3.47 33.37
CA ASN A 167 -11.65 -2.70 33.97
C ASN A 167 -11.20 -2.04 35.29
N PRO A 168 -10.93 -0.72 35.33
CA PRO A 168 -10.54 -0.03 36.56
C PRO A 168 -11.73 0.37 37.45
N GLN A 169 -12.96 0.14 37.00
CA GLN A 169 -14.18 0.62 37.66
C GLN A 169 -14.64 -0.35 38.76
N GLN A 170 -15.53 0.12 39.62
CA GLN A 170 -16.21 -0.70 40.64
C GLN A 170 -17.47 -1.40 40.12
N GLN A 171 -17.80 -1.19 38.85
CA GLN A 171 -18.92 -1.81 38.15
C GLN A 171 -18.43 -2.63 36.95
N ASP A 172 -19.30 -3.46 36.40
CA ASP A 172 -19.00 -4.23 35.20
C ASP A 172 -18.78 -3.30 34.00
N LEU A 173 -17.77 -3.61 33.19
CA LEU A 173 -17.43 -2.89 31.96
C LEU A 173 -17.76 -3.78 30.77
N LEU A 174 -18.74 -3.38 29.95
CA LEU A 174 -18.93 -4.00 28.64
C LEU A 174 -17.72 -3.68 27.76
N VAL A 175 -17.12 -4.70 27.16
CA VAL A 175 -16.01 -4.59 26.19
C VAL A 175 -16.46 -5.12 24.84
N ARG A 176 -16.35 -4.28 23.81
CA ARG A 176 -16.75 -4.56 22.42
C ARG A 176 -15.79 -3.95 21.40
N SER A 177 -15.90 -4.37 20.13
CA SER A 177 -15.05 -3.86 19.04
C SER A 177 -15.24 -2.37 18.74
N ASP A 178 -16.42 -1.82 18.98
CA ASP A 178 -16.78 -0.44 18.68
C ASP A 178 -16.46 0.57 19.80
N GLN A 179 -15.66 0.18 20.80
CA GLN A 179 -15.29 1.07 21.91
C GLN A 179 -13.94 1.74 21.75
N LEU A 180 -13.06 1.17 20.93
CA LEU A 180 -11.72 1.68 20.68
C LEU A 180 -11.50 1.76 19.18
N LYS A 181 -11.10 2.93 18.71
CA LYS A 181 -10.55 3.11 17.38
C LYS A 181 -9.03 3.06 17.45
N LEU A 182 -8.44 2.13 16.70
CA LEU A 182 -7.00 2.04 16.52
C LEU A 182 -6.65 2.50 15.11
N THR A 183 -5.67 3.39 14.99
CA THR A 183 -5.21 3.93 13.72
C THR A 183 -3.69 3.82 13.64
N ALA A 184 -3.19 3.07 12.67
CA ALA A 184 -1.79 3.07 12.28
C ALA A 184 -1.50 4.29 11.40
N VAL A 185 -0.32 4.90 11.55
CA VAL A 185 0.16 5.95 10.65
C VAL A 185 1.44 5.47 10.00
N ASP A 186 1.47 5.43 8.67
CA ASP A 186 2.62 4.95 7.91
C ASP A 186 3.73 6.01 7.77
N ALA A 187 4.80 5.66 7.04
CA ALA A 187 5.94 6.53 6.81
C ALA A 187 5.62 7.76 5.93
N GLN A 188 4.47 7.79 5.28
CA GLN A 188 3.97 8.86 4.42
C GLN A 188 2.92 9.72 5.14
N ASP A 189 2.77 9.55 6.47
CA ASP A 189 1.76 10.19 7.30
C ASP A 189 0.31 9.90 6.85
N VAL A 190 0.07 8.75 6.20
CA VAL A 190 -1.28 8.27 5.87
C VAL A 190 -1.81 7.41 7.00
N ASN A 191 -3.06 7.66 7.38
CA ASN A 191 -3.77 6.93 8.42
C ASN A 191 -4.42 5.66 7.84
N HIS A 192 -4.27 4.55 8.58
CA HIS A 192 -4.88 3.27 8.30
C HIS A 192 -5.64 2.81 9.54
N ASP A 193 -6.95 2.71 9.44
CA ASP A 193 -7.80 2.32 10.57
C ASP A 193 -7.82 0.79 10.70
N ALA A 194 -7.84 0.31 11.95
CA ALA A 194 -8.12 -1.09 12.22
C ALA A 194 -9.51 -1.45 11.68
N GLU A 195 -9.66 -2.66 11.18
CA GLU A 195 -11.00 -3.20 10.96
C GLU A 195 -11.70 -3.35 12.31
N ASP A 196 -13.03 -3.21 12.35
CA ASP A 196 -13.87 -3.34 13.57
C ASP A 196 -13.93 -4.80 14.09
N ALA A 197 -12.79 -5.50 14.05
CA ALA A 197 -12.59 -6.89 14.36
C ALA A 197 -11.58 -7.00 15.52
N LEU A 198 -12.11 -7.30 16.70
CA LEU A 198 -11.34 -7.62 17.90
C LEU A 198 -11.63 -9.06 18.33
N SER A 199 -10.62 -9.75 18.83
CA SER A 199 -10.78 -11.05 19.49
C SER A 199 -9.92 -11.15 20.73
N ARG A 200 -10.30 -12.04 21.64
CA ARG A 200 -9.37 -12.47 22.70
C ARG A 200 -8.16 -13.11 22.06
N GLU A 201 -6.98 -12.89 22.64
CA GLU A 201 -5.75 -13.55 22.19
C GLU A 201 -5.96 -15.07 22.12
N GLY A 202 -5.62 -15.69 20.99
CA GLY A 202 -5.82 -17.13 20.74
C GLY A 202 -7.26 -17.56 20.41
N GLN A 203 -8.20 -16.62 20.29
CA GLN A 203 -9.57 -16.88 19.83
C GLN A 203 -9.84 -16.17 18.52
N THR A 204 -10.85 -16.63 17.78
CA THR A 204 -11.26 -16.02 16.51
C THR A 204 -12.64 -15.38 16.58
N THR A 205 -13.37 -15.52 17.69
CA THR A 205 -14.74 -14.99 17.83
C THR A 205 -14.73 -13.48 18.09
N PRO A 206 -15.77 -12.73 17.68
CA PRO A 206 -15.92 -11.33 18.07
C PRO A 206 -15.83 -11.15 19.59
N LEU A 207 -15.14 -10.09 20.01
CA LEU A 207 -15.05 -9.70 21.39
C LEU A 207 -16.32 -8.96 21.82
N GLU A 208 -17.17 -9.62 22.60
CA GLU A 208 -18.28 -8.98 23.33
C GLU A 208 -18.43 -9.65 24.69
N LEU A 209 -18.11 -8.94 25.77
CA LEU A 209 -18.19 -9.48 27.13
C LEU A 209 -18.24 -8.38 28.19
N GLN A 210 -18.67 -8.74 29.39
CA GLN A 210 -18.59 -7.88 30.56
C GLN A 210 -17.37 -8.26 31.40
N LEU A 211 -16.44 -7.33 31.57
CA LEU A 211 -15.32 -7.44 32.50
C LEU A 211 -15.79 -7.03 33.90
N LYS A 212 -15.56 -7.89 34.89
CA LYS A 212 -15.78 -7.55 36.30
C LYS A 212 -14.75 -6.51 36.78
N PRO A 213 -15.03 -5.78 37.88
CA PRO A 213 -14.05 -4.88 38.50
C PRO A 213 -12.68 -5.54 38.69
N GLY A 214 -11.61 -4.87 38.24
CA GLY A 214 -10.23 -5.36 38.33
C GLY A 214 -9.85 -6.48 37.33
N GLN A 215 -10.79 -6.95 36.51
CA GLN A 215 -10.53 -8.02 35.55
C GLN A 215 -9.75 -7.52 34.34
N ARG A 216 -8.79 -8.32 33.87
CA ARG A 216 -7.98 -8.08 32.67
C ARG A 216 -8.31 -9.09 31.57
N ILE A 217 -8.08 -8.68 30.33
CA ILE A 217 -8.20 -9.53 29.15
C ILE A 217 -7.19 -9.13 28.09
N ASP A 218 -6.59 -10.13 27.47
CA ASP A 218 -5.69 -9.93 26.33
C ASP A 218 -6.49 -9.98 25.03
N VAL A 219 -6.22 -9.00 24.17
CA VAL A 219 -6.94 -8.73 22.94
C VAL A 219 -5.96 -8.57 21.79
N VAL A 220 -6.38 -9.02 20.63
CA VAL A 220 -5.67 -8.86 19.36
C VAL A 220 -6.57 -8.24 18.30
N THR A 221 -5.99 -7.41 17.46
CA THR A 221 -6.60 -6.87 16.23
C THR A 221 -5.57 -6.77 15.12
N ALA A 222 -6.03 -6.51 13.90
CA ALA A 222 -5.18 -6.36 12.72
C ALA A 222 -5.53 -5.08 11.96
N ILE A 223 -4.51 -4.42 11.43
CA ILE A 223 -4.62 -3.21 10.62
C ILE A 223 -3.95 -3.47 9.28
N LEU A 224 -4.66 -3.25 8.17
CA LEU A 224 -4.08 -3.27 6.84
C LEU A 224 -3.22 -2.02 6.66
N VAL A 225 -1.94 -2.20 6.34
CA VAL A 225 -0.98 -1.12 6.11
C VAL A 225 -0.21 -1.38 4.81
N PRO A 226 0.47 -0.40 4.19
CA PRO A 226 1.21 -0.63 2.95
C PRO A 226 2.27 -1.73 3.11
N ALA A 227 2.46 -2.54 2.08
CA ALA A 227 3.46 -3.61 2.06
C ALA A 227 4.87 -3.06 2.28
N THR A 228 5.13 -1.83 1.85
CA THR A 228 6.44 -1.16 1.95
C THR A 228 6.57 -0.28 3.19
N GLY A 229 7.78 -0.22 3.73
CA GLY A 229 8.15 0.72 4.78
C GLY A 229 7.62 0.41 6.18
N PRO A 230 8.09 1.17 7.18
CA PRO A 230 7.67 1.00 8.56
C PRO A 230 6.31 1.66 8.84
N VAL A 231 5.70 1.26 9.96
CA VAL A 231 4.57 1.97 10.58
C VAL A 231 5.08 2.65 11.84
N PRO A 232 5.46 3.94 11.80
CA PRO A 232 6.12 4.61 12.92
C PRO A 232 5.18 4.92 14.09
N LYS A 233 3.86 4.92 13.92
CA LYS A 233 2.95 5.40 14.97
C LYS A 233 1.66 4.60 15.02
N LEU A 234 1.17 4.39 16.24
CA LEU A 234 -0.17 3.87 16.53
C LEU A 234 -0.91 4.88 17.40
N ILE A 235 -2.15 5.16 17.03
CA ILE A 235 -3.05 6.05 17.74
C ILE A 235 -4.19 5.20 18.29
N VAL A 236 -4.49 5.34 19.58
CA VAL A 236 -5.62 4.68 20.23
C VAL A 236 -6.57 5.74 20.74
N GLN A 237 -7.83 5.66 20.34
CA GLN A 237 -8.87 6.62 20.68
C GLN A 237 -10.11 5.89 21.22
N PRO A 238 -10.62 6.23 22.42
CA PRO A 238 -11.93 5.77 22.84
C PRO A 238 -13.03 6.36 21.96
N LEU A 239 -14.01 5.54 21.61
CA LEU A 239 -15.21 5.95 20.89
C LEU A 239 -16.32 6.34 21.88
N GLY A 240 -17.19 7.28 21.49
CA GLY A 240 -18.32 7.76 22.31
C GLY A 240 -18.04 8.95 23.22
N ASP A 241 -16.80 9.47 23.29
CA ASP A 241 -16.47 10.69 24.02
C ASP A 241 -16.38 11.91 23.07
N ASP A 242 -16.88 13.08 23.49
CA ASP A 242 -16.78 14.34 22.71
C ASP A 242 -15.34 14.87 22.60
N HIS A 243 -14.51 14.56 23.60
CA HIS A 243 -13.11 14.96 23.69
C HIS A 243 -12.26 13.78 24.18
N PRO A 244 -12.09 12.74 23.34
CA PRO A 244 -11.44 11.52 23.75
C PRO A 244 -9.96 11.78 24.04
N ALA A 245 -9.47 11.30 25.19
CA ALA A 245 -8.03 11.26 25.45
C ALA A 245 -7.40 10.29 24.44
N VAL A 246 -6.47 10.78 23.64
CA VAL A 246 -5.82 9.99 22.58
C VAL A 246 -4.46 9.51 23.08
N LEU A 247 -4.19 8.21 23.01
CA LEU A 247 -2.86 7.68 23.23
C LEU A 247 -2.11 7.64 21.91
N ARG A 248 -0.84 8.09 21.93
CA ARG A 248 0.03 8.06 20.75
C ARG A 248 1.28 7.27 21.08
N TYR A 249 1.43 6.11 20.44
CA TYR A 249 2.59 5.25 20.56
C TYR A 249 3.55 5.51 19.41
N ASP A 250 4.84 5.63 19.74
CA ASP A 250 5.92 5.48 18.77
C ASP A 250 6.23 3.99 18.62
N LEU A 251 6.08 3.49 17.40
CA LEU A 251 6.24 2.08 17.06
C LEU A 251 7.63 1.75 16.48
N ARG A 252 8.49 2.76 16.29
CA ARG A 252 9.84 2.56 15.75
C ARG A 252 10.67 1.67 16.69
N GLY A 253 11.15 0.54 16.18
CA GLY A 253 11.91 -0.46 16.94
C GLY A 253 11.07 -1.29 17.92
N VAL A 254 9.74 -1.10 17.94
CA VAL A 254 8.81 -1.86 18.80
C VAL A 254 8.14 -3.00 18.01
N VAL A 255 7.79 -2.75 16.74
CA VAL A 255 7.11 -3.73 15.89
C VAL A 255 8.08 -4.85 15.53
N LYS A 256 7.70 -6.10 15.84
CA LYS A 256 8.44 -7.27 15.39
C LYS A 256 8.37 -7.35 13.86
N PRO A 257 9.53 -7.41 13.17
CA PRO A 257 9.58 -7.42 11.72
C PRO A 257 8.99 -8.70 11.13
N LEU A 258 8.81 -8.69 9.81
CA LEU A 258 8.48 -9.91 9.06
C LEU A 258 9.60 -10.94 9.22
N PRO A 259 9.28 -12.24 9.25
CA PRO A 259 10.29 -13.29 9.11
C PRO A 259 11.14 -13.05 7.86
N ALA A 260 12.45 -13.33 7.94
CA ALA A 260 13.38 -13.03 6.84
C ALA A 260 12.94 -13.62 5.48
N ALA A 261 12.34 -14.82 5.49
CA ALA A 261 11.81 -15.49 4.30
C ALA A 261 10.61 -14.76 3.64
N LEU A 262 9.95 -13.86 4.37
CA LEU A 262 8.75 -13.12 3.94
C LEU A 262 9.04 -11.62 3.75
N SER A 263 10.30 -11.20 3.83
CA SER A 263 10.73 -9.81 3.77
C SER A 263 11.71 -9.55 2.63
N THR A 264 11.85 -8.29 2.24
CA THR A 264 12.88 -7.87 1.28
C THR A 264 14.26 -7.97 1.95
N PRO A 265 15.30 -8.47 1.24
CA PRO A 265 16.66 -8.49 1.79
C PRO A 265 17.10 -7.10 2.26
N ASN A 266 17.58 -7.01 3.50
CA ASN A 266 17.98 -5.77 4.18
C ASN A 266 16.86 -4.77 4.51
N ASP A 267 15.60 -5.11 4.27
CA ASP A 267 14.44 -4.33 4.71
C ASP A 267 13.38 -5.26 5.33
N PRO A 268 13.52 -5.58 6.63
CA PRO A 268 12.69 -6.59 7.29
C PRO A 268 11.26 -6.11 7.58
N VAL A 269 10.92 -4.85 7.24
CA VAL A 269 9.56 -4.31 7.36
C VAL A 269 8.84 -4.22 6.02
N THR A 270 9.52 -4.48 4.90
CA THR A 270 8.92 -4.47 3.56
C THR A 270 8.62 -5.88 3.07
N ALA A 271 7.34 -6.15 2.81
CA ALA A 271 6.88 -7.38 2.17
C ALA A 271 7.06 -7.29 0.64
N PRO A 272 7.71 -8.25 -0.02
CA PRO A 272 7.79 -8.28 -1.46
C PRO A 272 6.44 -8.70 -2.07
N ALA A 273 6.14 -8.23 -3.29
CA ALA A 273 4.92 -8.62 -4.01
C ALA A 273 4.91 -10.12 -4.38
N VAL A 274 6.11 -10.69 -4.58
CA VAL A 274 6.32 -12.12 -4.88
C VAL A 274 7.34 -12.67 -3.88
N ILE A 275 6.92 -13.68 -3.11
CA ILE A 275 7.70 -14.27 -2.03
C ILE A 275 8.29 -15.61 -2.50
N PRO A 276 9.62 -15.80 -2.46
CA PRO A 276 10.22 -17.09 -2.78
C PRO A 276 9.88 -18.13 -1.70
N ALA A 277 9.54 -19.34 -2.12
CA ALA A 277 9.25 -20.46 -1.23
C ALA A 277 9.88 -21.77 -1.72
N ALA A 278 10.14 -22.69 -0.78
CA ALA A 278 10.62 -24.02 -1.10
C ALA A 278 9.44 -24.97 -1.37
N LEU A 279 9.65 -25.99 -2.21
CA LEU A 279 8.67 -27.04 -2.46
C LEU A 279 8.20 -27.69 -1.15
N GLY A 280 6.90 -27.94 -1.03
CA GLY A 280 6.29 -28.51 0.17
C GLY A 280 6.04 -27.53 1.33
N THR A 281 6.50 -26.27 1.23
CA THR A 281 6.24 -25.24 2.25
C THR A 281 4.77 -24.82 2.24
N THR A 282 4.19 -24.57 3.41
CA THR A 282 2.86 -23.97 3.55
C THR A 282 2.89 -22.50 3.16
N LEU A 283 2.07 -22.12 2.20
CA LEU A 283 1.94 -20.79 1.63
C LEU A 283 0.65 -20.13 2.16
N PRO A 284 0.72 -19.09 2.99
CA PRO A 284 -0.47 -18.39 3.47
C PRO A 284 -0.97 -17.43 2.39
N LEU A 285 -1.92 -17.88 1.55
CA LEU A 285 -2.43 -17.07 0.44
C LEU A 285 -3.47 -16.03 0.92
N GLY A 286 -4.76 -16.38 1.00
CA GLY A 286 -5.86 -15.47 1.37
C GLY A 286 -6.80 -16.03 2.42
N TYR A 287 -7.69 -16.96 2.04
CA TYR A 287 -8.44 -17.86 2.93
C TYR A 287 -7.86 -19.27 3.00
N PHE A 288 -7.05 -19.66 2.01
CA PHE A 288 -6.41 -20.97 1.96
C PHE A 288 -4.94 -20.94 2.32
N ASP A 289 -4.48 -21.96 3.05
CA ASP A 289 -3.09 -22.39 3.09
C ASP A 289 -2.88 -23.36 1.94
N ALA A 290 -1.87 -23.13 1.09
CA ALA A 290 -1.54 -24.01 -0.02
C ALA A 290 -0.16 -24.66 0.17
N GLN A 291 0.05 -25.86 -0.37
CA GLN A 291 1.38 -26.48 -0.50
C GLN A 291 1.53 -27.05 -1.91
N VAL A 292 2.56 -26.60 -2.62
CA VAL A 292 2.96 -27.21 -3.90
C VAL A 292 3.76 -28.47 -3.60
N LYS A 293 3.28 -29.63 -4.04
CA LYS A 293 3.89 -30.94 -3.77
C LYS A 293 4.84 -31.40 -4.86
N GLY A 294 4.62 -30.97 -6.10
CA GLY A 294 5.44 -31.34 -7.24
C GLY A 294 4.75 -31.04 -8.55
N VAL A 295 5.47 -31.28 -9.65
CA VAL A 295 4.96 -31.12 -11.01
C VAL A 295 5.24 -32.40 -11.79
N THR A 296 4.22 -32.94 -12.46
CA THR A 296 4.35 -34.05 -13.41
C THR A 296 3.88 -33.61 -14.80
N TYR A 297 4.13 -34.44 -15.81
CA TYR A 297 3.81 -34.13 -17.21
C TYR A 297 3.09 -35.31 -17.84
N THR A 298 2.13 -35.02 -18.72
CA THR A 298 1.45 -36.04 -19.54
C THR A 298 1.04 -35.46 -20.89
N ARG A 299 0.90 -36.32 -21.90
CA ARG A 299 0.26 -35.99 -23.18
C ARG A 299 -1.19 -36.46 -23.26
N ASP A 300 -1.66 -37.17 -22.23
CA ASP A 300 -3.05 -37.60 -22.17
C ASP A 300 -3.96 -36.41 -21.92
N THR A 301 -5.09 -36.38 -22.61
CA THR A 301 -6.18 -35.44 -22.32
C THR A 301 -6.76 -35.77 -20.94
N LEU A 302 -6.44 -34.94 -19.95
CA LEU A 302 -6.99 -35.09 -18.60
C LEU A 302 -8.41 -34.52 -18.52
N THR A 303 -8.69 -33.42 -19.21
CA THR A 303 -10.02 -32.80 -19.30
C THR A 303 -10.21 -32.19 -20.69
N ALA A 304 -11.45 -31.90 -21.07
CA ALA A 304 -11.73 -31.21 -22.33
C ALA A 304 -11.12 -29.79 -22.38
N PHE A 305 -10.85 -29.17 -21.23
CA PHE A 305 -10.28 -27.82 -21.12
C PHE A 305 -8.74 -27.80 -21.11
N ALA A 306 -8.12 -28.97 -20.99
CA ALA A 306 -6.67 -29.14 -21.00
C ALA A 306 -6.28 -30.31 -21.93
N ALA A 307 -6.82 -30.27 -23.16
CA ALA A 307 -6.43 -31.19 -24.22
C ALA A 307 -5.18 -30.64 -24.93
N PRO A 308 -4.02 -31.32 -24.84
CA PRO A 308 -2.81 -30.86 -25.51
C PRO A 308 -2.94 -31.02 -27.03
N GLU A 309 -2.51 -30.00 -27.78
CA GLU A 309 -2.33 -30.07 -29.23
C GLU A 309 -0.95 -30.66 -29.59
N ASP A 310 -0.71 -30.88 -30.90
CA ASP A 310 0.59 -31.32 -31.41
C ASP A 310 1.70 -30.35 -30.97
N GLY A 311 2.74 -30.89 -30.32
CA GLY A 311 3.85 -30.10 -29.77
C GLY A 311 3.58 -29.51 -28.39
N GLN A 312 2.48 -29.88 -27.73
CA GLN A 312 2.18 -29.53 -26.34
C GLN A 312 2.15 -30.76 -25.42
N GLN A 313 2.24 -30.50 -24.13
CA GLN A 313 1.99 -31.45 -23.05
C GLN A 313 1.29 -30.72 -21.89
N VAL A 314 0.60 -31.47 -21.03
CA VAL A 314 -0.01 -30.95 -19.81
C VAL A 314 0.99 -31.02 -18.68
N ALA A 315 1.32 -29.87 -18.09
CA ALA A 315 1.96 -29.78 -16.78
C ALA A 315 0.90 -29.89 -15.67
N VAL A 316 1.13 -30.80 -14.73
CA VAL A 316 0.20 -31.11 -13.64
C VAL A 316 0.86 -30.69 -12.32
N VAL A 317 0.40 -29.58 -11.75
CA VAL A 317 0.89 -29.08 -10.46
C VAL A 317 0.05 -29.67 -9.33
N ALA A 318 0.63 -30.56 -8.53
CA ALA A 318 -0.05 -31.15 -7.39
C ALA A 318 -0.07 -30.20 -6.19
N LEU A 319 -1.26 -29.91 -5.66
CA LEU A 319 -1.46 -29.02 -4.53
C LEU A 319 -2.18 -29.72 -3.37
N THR A 320 -1.86 -29.27 -2.16
CA THR A 320 -2.72 -29.43 -0.99
C THR A 320 -3.29 -28.07 -0.64
N LEU A 321 -4.62 -27.98 -0.47
CA LEU A 321 -5.33 -26.78 -0.03
C LEU A 321 -5.94 -27.05 1.34
N LYS A 322 -5.78 -26.12 2.28
CA LYS A 322 -6.46 -26.14 3.57
C LYS A 322 -7.18 -24.82 3.77
N ASN A 323 -8.46 -24.85 4.13
CA ASN A 323 -9.15 -23.63 4.54
C ASN A 323 -8.64 -23.21 5.93
N ALA A 324 -7.92 -22.09 5.97
CA ALA A 324 -7.34 -21.52 7.17
C ALA A 324 -8.14 -20.32 7.71
N GLY A 325 -9.26 -19.97 7.06
CA GLY A 325 -10.20 -18.95 7.51
C GLY A 325 -11.14 -19.44 8.62
N SER A 326 -11.98 -18.52 9.11
CA SER A 326 -12.96 -18.79 10.18
C SER A 326 -14.31 -19.33 9.70
N LYS A 327 -14.55 -19.36 8.39
CA LYS A 327 -15.83 -19.75 7.75
C LYS A 327 -15.59 -20.78 6.65
N SER A 328 -16.64 -21.45 6.19
CA SER A 328 -16.55 -22.26 4.98
C SER A 328 -16.15 -21.38 3.79
N GLN A 329 -15.28 -21.90 2.93
CA GLN A 329 -14.74 -21.15 1.80
C GLN A 329 -14.86 -21.97 0.53
N PHE A 330 -15.41 -21.32 -0.50
CA PHE A 330 -15.53 -21.92 -1.82
C PHE A 330 -14.15 -21.98 -2.49
N TYR A 331 -13.85 -23.10 -3.11
CA TYR A 331 -12.61 -23.30 -3.87
C TYR A 331 -12.96 -23.73 -5.29
N ARG A 332 -12.24 -23.17 -6.27
CA ARG A 332 -12.31 -23.48 -7.70
C ARG A 332 -11.00 -23.05 -8.36
N GLY A 333 -10.70 -23.50 -9.58
CA GLY A 333 -9.40 -23.26 -10.19
C GLY A 333 -9.06 -21.78 -10.43
N ASP A 334 -10.04 -20.94 -10.75
CA ASP A 334 -9.88 -19.49 -10.93
C ASP A 334 -9.66 -18.71 -9.61
N VAL A 335 -9.94 -19.33 -8.47
CA VAL A 335 -9.59 -18.79 -7.14
C VAL A 335 -8.07 -18.79 -6.93
N PHE A 336 -7.35 -19.66 -7.65
CA PHE A 336 -5.90 -19.85 -7.50
C PHE A 336 -5.15 -19.51 -8.78
N PRO A 337 -5.09 -18.23 -9.18
CA PRO A 337 -4.31 -17.83 -10.34
C PRO A 337 -2.87 -18.32 -10.19
N ALA A 338 -2.47 -19.14 -11.16
CA ALA A 338 -1.17 -19.78 -11.19
C ALA A 338 -0.44 -19.44 -12.50
N GLU A 339 0.86 -19.24 -12.38
CA GLU A 339 1.76 -19.01 -13.49
C GLU A 339 3.01 -19.85 -13.28
N VAL A 340 3.49 -20.52 -14.32
CA VAL A 340 4.75 -21.27 -14.26
C VAL A 340 5.83 -20.55 -15.02
N THR A 341 7.06 -20.66 -14.53
CA THR A 341 8.27 -20.33 -15.29
C THR A 341 8.90 -21.63 -15.73
N LEU A 342 9.12 -21.77 -17.04
CA LEU A 342 9.76 -22.92 -17.65
C LEU A 342 11.29 -22.82 -17.52
N ASP A 343 11.99 -23.91 -17.83
CA ASP A 343 13.44 -24.03 -17.81
C ASP A 343 14.21 -23.12 -18.81
N ASN A 344 13.54 -22.49 -19.78
CA ASN A 344 14.09 -21.40 -20.63
C ASN A 344 13.82 -20.00 -20.03
N GLY A 345 13.12 -19.90 -18.90
CA GLY A 345 12.67 -18.63 -18.35
C GLY A 345 11.37 -18.09 -18.96
N GLU A 346 10.75 -18.81 -19.89
CA GLU A 346 9.42 -18.46 -20.42
C GLU A 346 8.35 -18.57 -19.33
N ARG A 347 7.41 -17.63 -19.30
CA ARG A 347 6.31 -17.60 -18.32
C ARG A 347 5.01 -18.01 -19.01
N VAL A 348 4.31 -18.98 -18.42
CA VAL A 348 3.06 -19.52 -18.95
C VAL A 348 1.99 -19.44 -17.86
N LYS A 349 0.88 -18.77 -18.16
CA LYS A 349 -0.29 -18.74 -17.27
C LYS A 349 -1.05 -20.06 -17.38
N PHE A 350 -1.43 -20.65 -16.25
CA PHE A 350 -2.27 -21.85 -16.22
C PHE A 350 -3.74 -21.51 -16.52
N THR A 351 -4.51 -22.49 -16.99
CA THR A 351 -5.83 -22.29 -17.61
C THR A 351 -7.01 -22.27 -16.63
N ASP A 352 -6.81 -21.91 -15.36
CA ASP A 352 -7.84 -21.97 -14.30
C ASP A 352 -8.51 -23.35 -14.14
N VAL A 353 -7.94 -24.41 -14.76
CA VAL A 353 -8.46 -25.78 -14.70
C VAL A 353 -7.89 -26.47 -13.46
N MET A 354 -8.78 -26.88 -12.57
CA MET A 354 -8.44 -27.61 -11.36
C MET A 354 -9.23 -28.91 -11.30
N VAL A 355 -8.53 -30.03 -11.11
CA VAL A 355 -9.13 -31.36 -10.98
C VAL A 355 -8.78 -31.99 -9.64
N ARG A 356 -9.58 -32.96 -9.23
CA ARG A 356 -9.32 -33.71 -8.00
C ARG A 356 -8.01 -34.48 -8.09
N ALA A 357 -7.35 -34.73 -6.96
CA ALA A 357 -6.12 -35.50 -6.94
C ALA A 357 -6.31 -36.97 -7.36
N ASP A 358 -7.46 -37.57 -7.05
CA ASP A 358 -7.75 -39.00 -7.22
C ASP A 358 -8.34 -39.37 -8.59
N ARG A 359 -8.88 -38.39 -9.33
CA ARG A 359 -9.54 -38.62 -10.62
C ARG A 359 -9.57 -37.37 -11.48
N ASN A 360 -9.72 -37.56 -12.78
CA ASN A 360 -9.82 -36.49 -13.77
C ASN A 360 -11.25 -35.92 -13.82
N ALA A 361 -11.69 -35.36 -12.70
CA ALA A 361 -12.96 -34.64 -12.59
C ALA A 361 -12.69 -33.27 -11.98
N ASP A 362 -13.47 -32.27 -12.37
CA ASP A 362 -13.37 -30.92 -11.86
C ASP A 362 -13.39 -30.91 -10.32
N ALA A 363 -12.52 -30.10 -9.75
CA ALA A 363 -12.43 -29.88 -8.31
C ALA A 363 -12.96 -28.49 -7.99
N GLU A 364 -14.19 -28.46 -7.50
CA GLU A 364 -14.79 -27.28 -6.90
C GLU A 364 -15.69 -27.70 -5.74
N GLY A 365 -15.95 -26.77 -4.84
CA GLY A 365 -16.83 -26.99 -3.70
C GLY A 365 -16.50 -26.07 -2.54
N GLU A 366 -16.93 -26.44 -1.34
CA GLU A 366 -16.63 -25.70 -0.12
C GLU A 366 -15.75 -26.53 0.81
N LEU A 367 -14.77 -25.88 1.44
CA LEU A 367 -14.03 -26.43 2.56
C LEU A 367 -14.49 -25.79 3.85
N ARG A 368 -14.77 -26.60 4.89
CA ARG A 368 -15.02 -26.09 6.23
C ARG A 368 -13.72 -25.54 6.86
N PRO A 369 -13.81 -24.68 7.91
CA PRO A 369 -12.63 -24.24 8.64
C PRO A 369 -11.75 -25.41 9.08
N GLY A 370 -10.47 -25.37 8.70
CA GLY A 370 -9.47 -26.40 9.01
C GLY A 370 -9.49 -27.63 8.09
N GLU A 371 -10.51 -27.79 7.24
CA GLU A 371 -10.59 -28.88 6.27
C GLU A 371 -9.52 -28.74 5.19
N GLN A 372 -9.03 -29.88 4.70
CA GLN A 372 -7.95 -29.97 3.73
C GLN A 372 -8.35 -30.91 2.59
N LEU A 373 -7.98 -30.55 1.35
CA LEU A 373 -8.07 -31.43 0.20
C LEU A 373 -6.80 -31.41 -0.66
N SER A 374 -6.64 -32.42 -1.51
CA SER A 374 -5.59 -32.48 -2.53
C SER A 374 -6.20 -32.29 -3.91
N VAL A 375 -5.60 -31.42 -4.72
CA VAL A 375 -6.02 -31.09 -6.09
C VAL A 375 -4.84 -31.06 -7.04
N ARG A 376 -5.12 -30.92 -8.32
CA ARG A 376 -4.14 -30.71 -9.38
C ARG A 376 -4.56 -29.51 -10.22
N LEU A 377 -3.66 -28.54 -10.37
CA LEU A 377 -3.81 -27.48 -11.38
C LEU A 377 -3.18 -27.94 -12.69
N LEU A 378 -3.90 -27.71 -13.79
CA LEU A 378 -3.47 -28.12 -15.13
C LEU A 378 -3.08 -26.90 -15.96
N GLY A 379 -2.01 -27.03 -16.74
CA GLY A 379 -1.60 -26.02 -17.71
C GLY A 379 -0.93 -26.66 -18.92
N LEU A 380 -1.20 -26.11 -20.11
CA LEU A 380 -0.55 -26.54 -21.35
C LEU A 380 0.80 -25.84 -21.49
N ILE A 381 1.85 -26.62 -21.75
CA ILE A 381 3.21 -26.12 -22.00
C ILE A 381 3.77 -26.77 -23.26
N PRO A 382 4.80 -26.18 -23.90
CA PRO A 382 5.44 -26.83 -25.04
C PRO A 382 6.05 -28.18 -24.65
N ASP A 383 6.00 -29.13 -25.58
CA ASP A 383 6.53 -30.48 -25.40
C ASP A 383 8.06 -30.45 -25.17
N GLY A 384 8.55 -31.35 -24.31
CA GLY A 384 9.96 -31.42 -23.91
C GLY A 384 10.43 -30.30 -22.97
N ARG A 385 9.59 -29.29 -22.65
CA ARG A 385 9.90 -28.28 -21.63
C ARG A 385 9.59 -28.79 -20.22
N THR A 386 10.26 -28.23 -19.22
CA THR A 386 9.96 -28.51 -17.81
C THR A 386 9.71 -27.23 -17.02
N VAL A 387 8.86 -27.31 -16.00
CA VAL A 387 8.59 -26.22 -15.07
C VAL A 387 9.78 -26.08 -14.11
N ALA A 388 10.36 -24.87 -14.07
CA ALA A 388 11.39 -24.48 -13.11
C ALA A 388 10.78 -23.95 -11.80
N SER A 389 9.70 -23.16 -11.89
CA SER A 389 8.97 -22.66 -10.72
C SER A 389 7.49 -22.46 -10.97
N VAL A 390 6.69 -22.54 -9.90
CA VAL A 390 5.26 -22.24 -9.88
C VAL A 390 5.04 -20.99 -9.02
N THR A 391 4.41 -19.97 -9.57
CA THR A 391 3.93 -18.80 -8.84
C THR A 391 2.44 -18.95 -8.58
N LEU A 392 2.04 -18.93 -7.31
CA LEU A 392 0.67 -19.13 -6.86
C LEU A 392 0.21 -17.93 -6.03
N SER A 393 -1.02 -17.49 -6.24
CA SER A 393 -1.71 -16.52 -5.37
C SER A 393 -3.18 -16.92 -5.22
N GLU A 394 -3.89 -16.26 -4.34
CA GLU A 394 -5.34 -16.41 -4.20
C GLU A 394 -6.05 -15.13 -4.66
N ASN A 395 -7.09 -15.31 -5.48
CA ASN A 395 -8.03 -14.28 -5.89
C ASN A 395 -9.20 -14.26 -4.90
N VAL A 396 -9.17 -13.30 -3.97
CA VAL A 396 -10.21 -13.16 -2.95
C VAL A 396 -11.25 -12.17 -3.47
N SER A 397 -12.46 -12.64 -3.77
CA SER A 397 -13.52 -11.81 -4.36
C SER A 397 -13.93 -10.60 -3.52
N ALA A 398 -13.74 -10.67 -2.20
CA ALA A 398 -14.00 -9.55 -1.29
C ALA A 398 -12.90 -8.47 -1.31
N LEU A 399 -11.77 -8.73 -1.96
CA LEU A 399 -10.65 -7.80 -2.09
C LEU A 399 -10.58 -7.26 -3.52
N ASP A 400 -10.28 -5.96 -3.65
CA ASP A 400 -10.03 -5.31 -4.95
C ASP A 400 -8.64 -5.69 -5.55
N GLY A 401 -8.10 -6.86 -5.22
CA GLY A 401 -6.77 -7.27 -5.65
C GLY A 401 -6.35 -8.67 -5.23
N LEU A 402 -5.25 -9.15 -5.82
CA LEU A 402 -4.64 -10.42 -5.48
C LEU A 402 -3.91 -10.33 -4.13
N THR A 403 -3.93 -11.45 -3.42
CA THR A 403 -3.06 -11.69 -2.26
C THR A 403 -1.59 -11.74 -2.68
N HIS A 404 -0.67 -11.78 -1.70
CA HIS A 404 0.75 -12.01 -2.01
C HIS A 404 0.92 -13.28 -2.86
N ALA A 405 1.78 -13.19 -3.87
CA ALA A 405 2.14 -14.33 -4.68
C ALA A 405 3.35 -15.06 -4.09
N PHE A 406 3.38 -16.38 -4.20
CA PHE A 406 4.47 -17.22 -3.74
C PHE A 406 5.07 -17.99 -4.91
N THR A 407 6.36 -17.79 -5.18
CA THR A 407 7.08 -18.53 -6.21
C THR A 407 7.82 -19.70 -5.59
N VAL A 408 7.35 -20.91 -5.90
CA VAL A 408 7.92 -22.18 -5.46
C VAL A 408 8.86 -22.72 -6.54
N ARG A 409 10.14 -22.91 -6.22
CA ARG A 409 11.08 -23.62 -7.11
C ARG A 409 10.80 -25.12 -7.08
N VAL A 410 10.77 -25.73 -8.27
CA VAL A 410 10.48 -27.17 -8.46
C VAL A 410 11.75 -27.95 -8.81
N LYS A 411 12.78 -27.27 -9.33
CA LYS A 411 14.10 -27.82 -9.67
C LYS A 411 15.23 -26.99 -9.10
#